data_AF-A0A2V5Z1B9-F1
#
_entry.id   AF-A0A2V5Z1B9-F1
#
_cell.length_a   1.000
_cell.length_b   1.000
_cell.length_c   1.000
_cell.angle_alpha   90.00
_cell.angle_beta   90.00
_cell.angle_gamma   90.00
#
_symmetry.space_group_name_H-M   'P 1'
#
loop_
_entity.id
_entity.type
_entity.pdbx_description
1 polymer ?
#
loop_
_entity_poly.entity_id
_entity_poly.type
_entity_poly.pdbx_seq_one_letter_code
_entity_poly.pdbx_strand_id
1 'polypeptide(L)'
;MIDAALGRKEEALREGRRAVELLPAEKDAINGPHMIEYLAMIAAWVGEEDLACKQLSNAVRRASDFGYGELKLLSFWDPLRGAPCFEKIVASLGPKGN
;
A
#
# COMPACT_ATOMS: atom_id res chain seq x y z
N MET A 1 -5.84 9.10 -5.58
CA MET A 1 -5.93 9.47 -4.14
C MET A 1 -7.07 10.45 -3.88
N ILE A 2 -7.21 11.55 -4.63
CA ILE A 2 -8.33 12.51 -4.47
C ILE A 2 -9.69 11.80 -4.60
N ASP A 3 -9.90 11.00 -5.64
CA ASP A 3 -11.16 10.27 -5.82
C ASP A 3 -11.44 9.27 -4.70
N ALA A 4 -10.40 8.65 -4.12
CA ALA A 4 -10.56 7.79 -2.94
C ALA A 4 -11.07 8.59 -1.73
N ALA A 5 -10.47 9.76 -1.47
CA ALA A 5 -10.89 10.65 -0.40
C ALA A 5 -12.32 11.22 -0.60
N LEU A 6 -12.78 11.30 -1.86
CA LEU A 6 -14.15 11.66 -2.21
C LEU A 6 -15.12 10.47 -2.21
N GLY A 7 -14.67 9.26 -1.86
CA GLY A 7 -15.49 8.04 -1.86
C GLY A 7 -15.80 7.47 -3.25
N ARG A 8 -15.15 7.99 -4.31
CA ARG A 8 -15.31 7.53 -5.70
C ARG A 8 -14.44 6.30 -5.95
N LYS A 9 -14.91 5.19 -5.42
CA LYS A 9 -14.17 3.93 -5.35
C LYS A 9 -13.70 3.41 -6.71
N GLU A 10 -14.61 3.35 -7.68
CA GLU A 10 -14.31 2.74 -8.98
C GLU A 10 -13.28 3.54 -9.77
N GLU A 11 -13.43 4.87 -9.77
CA GLU A 11 -12.48 5.82 -10.35
C GLU A 11 -11.11 5.68 -9.72
N ALA A 12 -11.05 5.75 -8.39
CA ALA A 12 -9.78 5.72 -7.67
C ALA A 12 -9.01 4.42 -7.93
N LEU A 13 -9.70 3.27 -7.91
CA LEU A 13 -9.09 1.97 -8.18
C LEU A 13 -8.64 1.83 -9.64
N ARG A 14 -9.42 2.37 -10.58
CA ARG A 14 -9.05 2.38 -12.00
C ARG A 14 -7.78 3.19 -12.23
N GLU A 15 -7.70 4.39 -11.65
CA GLU A 15 -6.51 5.25 -11.72
C GLU A 15 -5.29 4.60 -11.08
N GLY A 16 -5.43 4.04 -9.87
CA GLY A 16 -4.34 3.36 -9.19
C GLY A 16 -3.79 2.16 -9.96
N ARG A 17 -4.68 1.32 -10.52
CA ARG A 17 -4.25 0.20 -11.39
C ARG A 17 -3.53 0.71 -12.64
N ARG A 18 -4.05 1.76 -13.26
CA ARG A 18 -3.43 2.36 -14.43
C ARG A 18 -2.03 2.90 -14.12
N ALA A 19 -1.82 3.49 -12.95
CA ALA A 19 -0.50 3.97 -12.53
C ALA A 19 0.52 2.82 -12.44
N VAL A 20 0.13 1.68 -11.87
CA VAL A 20 0.98 0.47 -11.81
C VAL A 20 1.29 -0.09 -13.20
N GLU A 21 0.31 -0.09 -14.11
CA GLU A 21 0.52 -0.53 -15.51
C GLU A 21 1.49 0.37 -16.29
N LEU A 22 1.39 1.68 -16.08
CA LEU A 22 2.23 2.66 -16.77
C LEU A 22 3.67 2.63 -16.27
N LEU A 23 3.88 2.32 -14.99
CA LEU A 23 5.20 2.25 -14.38
C LEU A 23 5.41 0.94 -13.62
N PRO A 24 5.62 -0.19 -14.35
CA PRO A 24 5.87 -1.48 -13.73
C PRO A 24 7.18 -1.48 -12.95
N ALA A 25 7.19 -2.09 -11.76
CA ALA A 25 8.38 -2.21 -10.91
C ALA A 25 9.53 -2.97 -11.59
N GLU A 26 9.23 -3.84 -12.55
CA GLU A 26 10.22 -4.58 -13.34
C GLU A 26 10.97 -3.67 -14.34
N LYS A 27 10.37 -2.54 -14.74
CA LYS A 27 10.96 -1.57 -15.67
C LYS A 27 11.59 -0.39 -14.96
N ASP A 28 10.99 0.03 -13.85
CA ASP A 28 11.51 1.09 -12.98
C ASP A 28 11.47 0.61 -11.53
N ALA A 29 12.60 0.05 -11.08
CA ALA A 29 12.73 -0.50 -9.73
C ALA A 29 12.75 0.58 -8.64
N ILE A 30 12.92 1.85 -9.01
CA ILE A 30 12.89 2.97 -8.06
C ILE A 30 11.44 3.43 -7.90
N ASN A 31 10.78 3.82 -8.99
CA ASN A 31 9.46 4.45 -8.92
C ASN A 31 8.30 3.46 -8.94
N GLY A 32 8.45 2.28 -9.55
CA GLY A 32 7.38 1.31 -9.69
C GLY A 32 6.84 0.76 -8.35
N PRO A 33 7.67 0.46 -7.34
CA PRO A 33 7.19 0.08 -6.01
C PRO A 33 6.26 1.12 -5.36
N HIS A 34 6.52 2.43 -5.56
CA HIS A 34 5.66 3.50 -5.05
C HIS A 34 4.26 3.46 -5.70
N MET A 35 4.14 3.10 -6.99
CA MET A 35 2.81 2.99 -7.62
C MET A 35 1.99 1.85 -7.01
N ILE A 36 2.64 0.75 -6.64
CA ILE A 36 2.00 -0.39 -5.98
C ILE A 36 1.52 0.02 -4.57
N GLU A 37 2.35 0.76 -3.85
CA GLU A 37 1.99 1.33 -2.55
C GLU A 37 0.80 2.28 -2.64
N TYR A 38 0.81 3.24 -3.57
CA TYR A 38 -0.32 4.17 -3.76
C TYR A 38 -1.61 3.42 -4.08
N LEU A 39 -1.54 2.35 -4.87
CA LEU A 39 -2.70 1.48 -5.09
C LEU A 39 -3.17 0.79 -3.80
N ALA A 40 -2.25 0.38 -2.93
CA ALA A 40 -2.60 -0.18 -1.62
C ALA A 40 -3.30 0.86 -0.73
N MET A 41 -2.80 2.09 -0.68
CA MET A 41 -3.42 3.20 0.06
C MET A 41 -4.80 3.53 -0.48
N ILE A 42 -4.95 3.64 -1.81
CA ILE A 42 -6.24 3.88 -2.47
C ILE A 42 -7.23 2.79 -2.09
N ALA A 43 -6.84 1.52 -2.18
CA ALA A 43 -7.67 0.39 -1.83
C ALA A 43 -8.12 0.44 -0.36
N ALA A 44 -7.20 0.77 0.56
CA ALA A 44 -7.52 0.94 1.98
C ALA A 44 -8.57 2.05 2.19
N TRP A 45 -8.39 3.20 1.56
CA TRP A 45 -9.26 4.36 1.75
C TRP A 45 -10.67 4.16 1.19
N VAL A 46 -10.84 3.25 0.22
CA VAL A 46 -12.14 2.90 -0.35
C VAL A 46 -12.73 1.60 0.23
N GLY A 47 -12.14 1.07 1.31
CA GLY A 47 -12.63 -0.10 2.03
C GLY A 47 -12.33 -1.46 1.38
N GLU A 48 -11.39 -1.53 0.44
CA GLU A 48 -10.94 -2.76 -0.22
C GLU A 48 -9.74 -3.37 0.54
N GLU A 49 -9.99 -3.88 1.74
CA GLU A 49 -8.95 -4.39 2.67
C GLU A 49 -8.08 -5.49 2.05
N ASP A 50 -8.68 -6.52 1.44
CA ASP A 50 -7.95 -7.64 0.86
C ASP A 50 -6.99 -7.19 -0.26
N LEU A 51 -7.47 -6.29 -1.12
CA LEU A 51 -6.66 -5.72 -2.19
C LEU A 51 -5.54 -4.85 -1.62
N ALA A 52 -5.86 -4.01 -0.62
CA ALA A 52 -4.89 -3.15 0.03
C ALA A 52 -3.75 -3.97 0.64
N CYS A 53 -4.07 -5.00 1.44
CA CYS A 53 -3.10 -5.88 2.05
C CYS A 53 -2.26 -6.65 1.02
N LYS A 54 -2.88 -7.13 -0.07
CA LYS A 54 -2.15 -7.80 -1.15
C LYS A 54 -1.14 -6.88 -1.82
N GLN A 55 -1.53 -5.65 -2.15
CA GLN A 55 -0.63 -4.69 -2.80
C GLN A 55 0.44 -4.18 -1.85
N LEU A 56 0.10 -3.90 -0.60
CA LEU A 56 1.06 -3.50 0.42
C LEU A 56 2.14 -4.58 0.63
N SER A 57 1.72 -5.85 0.74
CA SER A 57 2.67 -6.97 0.84
C SER A 57 3.59 -7.07 -0.38
N ASN A 58 3.10 -6.72 -1.57
CA ASN A 58 3.91 -6.66 -2.79
C ASN A 58 4.90 -5.50 -2.81
N ALA A 59 4.50 -4.33 -2.32
CA ALA A 59 5.33 -3.13 -2.27
C ALA A 59 6.48 -3.29 -1.27
N VAL A 60 6.17 -3.75 -0.06
CA VAL A 60 7.15 -3.98 1.03
C VAL A 60 8.24 -5.00 0.64
N ARG A 61 7.90 -6.01 -0.17
CA ARG A 61 8.91 -6.97 -0.67
C ARG A 61 9.89 -6.37 -1.67
N ARG A 62 9.53 -5.27 -2.34
CA ARG A 62 10.24 -4.73 -3.50
C ARG A 62 11.06 -3.49 -3.18
N ALA A 63 10.64 -2.69 -2.22
CA ALA A 63 11.34 -1.45 -1.89
C ALA A 63 11.98 -1.53 -0.49
N SER A 64 13.26 -1.15 -0.44
CA SER A 64 14.07 -1.10 0.79
C SER A 64 13.66 0.00 1.75
N ASP A 65 13.00 1.05 1.23
CA ASP A 65 12.80 2.31 1.95
C ASP A 65 11.44 2.35 2.67
N PHE A 66 10.56 1.38 2.43
CA PHE A 66 9.29 1.24 3.14
C PHE A 66 9.49 0.47 4.43
N GLY A 67 9.52 1.20 5.55
CA GLY A 67 9.88 0.66 6.85
C GLY A 67 8.70 0.41 7.78
N TYR A 68 8.95 -0.42 8.80
CA TYR A 68 8.07 -0.61 9.96
C TYR A 68 7.53 0.70 10.55
N GLY A 69 8.39 1.73 10.66
CA GLY A 69 8.02 3.01 11.26
C GLY A 69 6.94 3.74 10.47
N GLU A 70 7.01 3.73 9.14
CA GLU A 70 6.02 4.37 8.28
C GLU A 70 4.65 3.72 8.43
N LEU A 71 4.58 2.39 8.28
CA LEU A 71 3.34 1.65 8.48
C LEU A 71 2.81 1.76 9.91
N LYS A 72 3.68 2.01 10.89
CA LYS A 72 3.28 2.16 12.30
C LYS A 72 2.90 3.58 12.68
N LEU A 73 3.33 4.63 11.98
CA LEU A 73 3.17 6.01 12.43
C LEU A 73 2.33 6.88 11.48
N LEU A 74 2.30 6.59 10.18
CA LEU A 74 1.54 7.43 9.25
C LEU A 74 0.06 7.06 9.26
N SER A 75 -0.79 8.09 9.35
CA SER A 75 -2.26 7.96 9.38
C SER A 75 -2.87 7.46 8.07
N PHE A 76 -2.09 7.42 6.99
CA PHE A 76 -2.54 6.86 5.71
C PHE A 76 -3.01 5.41 5.82
N TRP A 77 -2.47 4.68 6.80
CA TRP A 77 -2.76 3.27 7.05
C TRP A 77 -3.82 3.05 8.12
N ASP A 78 -4.39 4.12 8.69
CA ASP A 78 -5.45 4.04 9.70
C ASP A 78 -6.63 3.14 9.28
N PRO A 79 -7.10 3.15 8.02
CA PRO A 79 -8.18 2.26 7.59
C PRO A 79 -7.84 0.75 7.67
N LEU A 80 -6.56 0.37 7.72
CA LEU A 80 -6.13 -1.03 7.84
C LEU A 80 -5.75 -1.42 9.27
N ARG A 81 -5.81 -0.49 10.24
CA ARG A 81 -5.42 -0.79 11.63
C ARG A 81 -6.38 -1.78 12.25
N GLY A 82 -5.81 -2.82 12.87
CA GLY A 82 -6.58 -3.93 13.41
C GLY A 82 -6.95 -5.00 12.37
N ALA A 83 -6.73 -4.76 11.07
CA ALA A 83 -6.86 -5.81 10.06
C ALA A 83 -5.76 -6.87 10.27
N PRO A 84 -6.11 -8.17 10.44
CA PRO A 84 -5.11 -9.21 10.68
C PRO A 84 -4.04 -9.31 9.59
N CYS A 85 -4.37 -8.99 8.34
CA CYS A 85 -3.42 -8.97 7.24
C CYS A 85 -2.39 -7.84 7.36
N PHE A 86 -2.82 -6.65 7.79
CA PHE A 86 -1.96 -5.49 7.97
C PHE A 86 -1.02 -5.66 9.16
N GLU A 87 -1.55 -6.10 10.31
CA GLU A 87 -0.74 -6.31 11.52
C GLU A 87 0.36 -7.36 11.29
N LYS A 88 0.11 -8.39 10.47
CA LYS A 88 1.13 -9.37 10.06
C LYS A 88 2.24 -8.73 9.23
N ILE A 89 1.91 -7.85 8.29
CA ILE A 89 2.89 -7.13 7.47
C ILE A 89 3.75 -6.23 8.37
N VAL A 90 3.13 -5.44 9.24
CA VAL A 90 3.84 -4.56 10.19
C VAL A 90 4.75 -5.38 11.10
N ALA A 91 4.26 -6.45 11.71
CA ALA A 91 5.06 -7.31 12.57
C ALA A 91 6.27 -7.92 11.84
N SER A 92 6.13 -8.29 10.56
CA SER A 92 7.22 -8.86 9.77
C SER A 92 8.39 -7.89 9.51
N LEU A 93 8.13 -6.59 9.59
CA LEU A 93 9.12 -5.52 9.39
C LEU A 93 9.69 -4.99 10.70
N GLY A 94 9.08 -5.36 11.84
CA GLY A 94 9.51 -4.89 13.15
C GLY A 94 10.94 -5.29 13.47
N PRO A 95 11.60 -4.58 14.40
CA PRO A 95 12.92 -4.97 14.89
C PRO A 95 12.87 -6.41 15.41
N LYS A 96 13.80 -7.25 14.95
CA LYS A 96 14.01 -8.55 15.58
C LYS A 96 14.71 -8.29 16.90
N GLY A 97 14.10 -8.73 18.01
CA GLY A 97 14.74 -8.64 19.32
C GLY A 97 16.10 -9.34 19.29
N ASN A 98 17.12 -8.67 19.85
CA ASN A 98 18.43 -9.27 20.10
C ASN A 98 18.35 -10.35 21.17
#